data_AF-A0A954FT88-F1
#
_entry.id   AF-A0A954FT88-F1
#
_cell.length_a   1.000
_cell.length_b   1.000
_cell.length_c   1.000
_cell.angle_alpha   90.00
_cell.angle_beta   90.00
_cell.angle_gamma   90.00
#
_symmetry.space_group_name_H-M   'P 1'
#
loop_
_entity.id
_entity.type
_entity.pdbx_description
1 polymer ?
#
loop_
_entity_poly.entity_id
_entity_poly.type
_entity_poly.pdbx_seq_one_letter_code
_entity_poly.pdbx_strand_id
1 'polypeptide(L)'
;MAGLAVIITTYNWPAALEAVLAGYLSQKRPPDELIVADDGSTQETRTVIDAFREQAPFPVKHVWHADEGFRAGAIRNRAIQNSGADYIVFTDGDCIPAPWF
;
A
#
# COMPACT_ATOMS: atom_id res chain seq x y z
N MET A 1 -4.39 -3.98 -21.96
CA MET A 1 -5.24 -2.96 -21.30
C MET A 1 -4.34 -2.16 -20.38
N ALA A 2 -4.66 -0.90 -20.12
CA ALA A 2 -3.87 -0.07 -19.21
C ALA A 2 -4.03 -0.56 -17.75
N GLY A 3 -2.92 -0.66 -17.01
CA GLY A 3 -2.89 -1.17 -15.64
C GLY A 3 -3.13 -0.08 -14.58
N LEU A 4 -3.67 -0.47 -13.43
CA LEU A 4 -3.95 0.39 -12.27
C LEU A 4 -3.15 -0.05 -11.03
N ALA A 5 -2.36 0.87 -10.49
CA ALA A 5 -1.71 0.72 -9.20
C ALA A 5 -2.44 1.52 -8.11
N VAL A 6 -2.59 0.91 -6.94
CA VAL A 6 -2.97 1.61 -5.71
C VAL A 6 -1.73 1.81 -4.85
N ILE A 7 -1.45 3.05 -4.46
CA ILE A 7 -0.38 3.39 -3.53
C ILE A 7 -0.99 3.77 -2.18
N ILE A 8 -0.71 2.97 -1.16
CA ILE A 8 -1.15 3.20 0.22
C ILE A 8 -0.01 3.85 1.00
N THR A 9 -0.22 5.04 1.54
CA THR A 9 0.79 5.70 2.40
C THR A 9 0.57 5.35 3.86
N THR A 10 1.59 4.86 4.56
CA THR A 10 1.46 4.43 5.96
C THR A 10 2.63 4.89 6.82
N TYR A 11 2.39 5.01 8.13
CA TYR A 11 3.39 5.27 9.15
C TYR A 11 2.93 4.74 10.52
N ASN A 12 3.64 3.74 11.04
CA ASN A 12 3.55 3.23 12.43
C ASN A 12 2.12 2.97 12.97
N TRP A 13 1.20 2.49 12.12
CA TRP A 13 -0.15 2.09 12.55
C TRP A 13 -0.56 0.72 11.96
N PRO A 14 0.08 -0.38 12.38
CA PRO A 14 -0.12 -1.70 11.78
C PRO A 14 -1.58 -2.18 11.83
N ALA A 15 -2.30 -1.92 12.91
CA ALA A 15 -3.70 -2.34 13.06
C ALA A 15 -4.65 -1.63 12.06
N ALA A 16 -4.42 -0.33 11.79
CA ALA A 16 -5.20 0.38 10.78
C ALA A 16 -4.87 -0.16 9.38
N LEU A 17 -3.58 -0.34 9.09
CA LEU A 17 -3.12 -0.87 7.82
C LEU A 17 -3.70 -2.28 7.55
N GLU A 18 -3.72 -3.15 8.56
CA GLU A 18 -4.32 -4.48 8.46
C GLU A 18 -5.80 -4.42 8.03
N ALA A 19 -6.59 -3.51 8.63
CA ALA A 19 -7.98 -3.31 8.26
C ALA A 19 -8.14 -2.77 6.82
N VAL A 20 -7.27 -1.84 6.40
CA VAL A 20 -7.24 -1.31 5.03
C VAL A 20 -6.92 -2.43 4.03
N LEU A 21 -5.89 -3.22 4.29
CA LEU A 21 -5.46 -4.32 3.43
C LEU A 21 -6.55 -5.42 3.33
N ALA A 22 -7.26 -5.71 4.43
CA ALA A 22 -8.42 -6.60 4.41
C ALA A 22 -9.56 -6.07 3.51
N GLY A 23 -9.77 -4.75 3.46
CA GLY A 23 -10.69 -4.12 2.51
C GLY A 23 -10.28 -4.35 1.05
N TYR A 24 -8.96 -4.34 0.75
CA TYR A 24 -8.45 -4.62 -0.59
C TYR A 24 -8.60 -6.11 -0.99
N LEU A 25 -8.54 -7.05 -0.05
CA LEU A 25 -8.89 -8.46 -0.33
C LEU A 25 -10.35 -8.65 -0.73
N SER A 26 -11.22 -7.72 -0.34
CA SER A 26 -12.68 -7.79 -0.55
C SER A 26 -13.17 -7.06 -1.80
N GLN A 27 -12.27 -6.51 -2.61
CA GLN A 27 -12.63 -5.77 -3.82
C GLN A 27 -13.30 -6.65 -4.87
N LYS A 28 -14.35 -6.14 -5.50
CA LYS A 28 -15.00 -6.79 -6.66
C LYS A 28 -14.16 -6.66 -7.92
N ARG A 29 -13.35 -5.62 -8.01
CA ARG A 29 -12.30 -5.46 -9.02
C ARG A 29 -10.98 -5.14 -8.28
N PRO A 30 -10.12 -6.14 -8.06
CA PRO A 30 -8.81 -5.89 -7.46
C PRO A 30 -7.95 -4.96 -8.32
N PRO A 31 -7.01 -4.21 -7.72
CA PRO A 31 -6.01 -3.48 -8.48
C PRO A 31 -5.08 -4.44 -9.23
N ASP A 32 -4.43 -3.96 -10.28
CA ASP A 32 -3.43 -4.75 -11.00
C ASP A 32 -2.13 -4.86 -10.19
N GLU A 33 -1.83 -3.87 -9.35
CA GLU A 33 -0.80 -3.93 -8.30
C GLU A 33 -1.12 -3.03 -7.11
N LEU A 34 -0.59 -3.39 -5.93
CA LEU A 34 -0.69 -2.58 -4.71
C LEU A 34 0.71 -2.28 -4.17
N ILE A 35 0.97 -1.02 -3.85
CA ILE A 35 2.25 -0.57 -3.33
C ILE A 35 2.03 0.10 -1.98
N VAL A 36 2.62 -0.44 -0.92
CA VAL A 36 2.65 0.20 0.39
C VAL A 36 3.86 1.12 0.44
N ALA A 37 3.61 2.42 0.46
CA ALA A 37 4.57 3.51 0.63
C ALA A 37 4.72 3.82 2.13
N ASP A 38 5.75 3.25 2.74
CA ASP A 38 5.95 3.24 4.19
C ASP A 38 7.03 4.25 4.62
N ASP A 39 6.60 5.33 5.29
CA ASP A 39 7.41 6.50 5.70
C ASP A 39 8.27 6.22 6.95
N GLY A 40 8.89 5.05 7.04
CA GLY A 40 9.77 4.69 8.15
C GLY A 40 9.12 3.92 9.30
N SER A 41 8.11 3.10 9.02
CA SER A 41 7.52 2.27 10.08
C SER A 41 8.46 1.18 10.60
N THR A 42 8.14 0.67 11.79
CA THR A 42 8.83 -0.44 12.44
C THR A 42 8.53 -1.80 11.79
N GLN A 43 9.22 -2.84 12.28
CA GLN A 43 9.08 -4.22 11.83
C GLN A 43 7.63 -4.75 11.95
N GLU A 44 6.82 -4.23 12.88
CA GLU A 44 5.42 -4.65 13.05
C GLU A 44 4.59 -4.35 11.80
N THR A 45 4.77 -3.17 11.20
CA THR A 45 4.08 -2.79 9.96
C THR A 45 4.51 -3.67 8.80
N ARG A 46 5.82 -3.99 8.70
CA ARG A 46 6.34 -4.92 7.70
C ARG A 46 5.73 -6.32 7.83
N THR A 47 5.57 -6.83 9.04
CA THR A 47 4.94 -8.14 9.28
C THR A 47 3.51 -8.18 8.76
N VAL A 48 2.71 -7.12 8.98
CA VAL A 48 1.35 -7.01 8.42
C VAL A 48 1.37 -7.05 6.88
N ILE A 49 2.29 -6.30 6.26
CA ILE A 49 2.40 -6.24 4.79
C ILE A 49 2.83 -7.59 4.21
N ASP A 50 3.81 -8.26 4.83
CA ASP A 50 4.30 -9.56 4.37
C ASP A 50 3.21 -10.64 4.50
N ALA A 51 2.44 -10.66 5.59
CA ALA A 51 1.30 -11.57 5.76
C ALA A 51 0.18 -11.32 4.74
N PHE A 52 -0.10 -10.05 4.41
CA PHE A 52 -1.06 -9.71 3.36
C PHE A 52 -0.56 -10.11 1.97
N ARG A 53 0.74 -9.93 1.68
CA ARG A 53 1.35 -10.31 0.39
C ARG A 53 1.15 -11.80 0.08
N GLU A 54 1.16 -12.68 1.08
CA GLU A 54 0.92 -14.11 0.91
C GLU A 54 -0.53 -14.44 0.52
N GLN A 55 -1.48 -13.55 0.84
CA GLN A 55 -2.92 -13.75 0.61
C GLN A 55 -3.43 -13.01 -0.63
N ALA A 56 -2.76 -11.93 -1.03
CA ALA A 56 -3.21 -11.07 -2.12
C ALA A 56 -3.19 -11.80 -3.47
N PRO A 57 -4.27 -11.74 -4.27
CA PRO A 57 -4.30 -12.34 -5.61
C PRO A 57 -3.60 -11.48 -6.69
N PHE A 58 -2.88 -10.43 -6.28
CA PHE A 58 -2.18 -9.47 -7.13
C PHE A 58 -0.81 -9.11 -6.51
N PRO A 59 0.14 -8.56 -7.28
CA PRO A 59 1.44 -8.13 -6.77
C PRO A 59 1.33 -7.07 -5.67
N VAL A 60 2.04 -7.31 -4.56
CA VAL A 60 2.16 -6.37 -3.43
C VAL A 60 3.62 -5.97 -3.25
N LYS A 61 3.90 -4.68 -3.39
CA LYS A 61 5.24 -4.10 -3.16
C LYS A 61 5.27 -3.33 -1.85
N HIS A 62 6.35 -3.47 -1.09
CA HIS A 62 6.63 -2.64 0.09
C HIS A 62 7.80 -1.74 -0.22
N VAL A 63 7.54 -0.43 -0.31
CA VAL A 63 8.57 0.58 -0.52
C VAL A 63 8.75 1.31 0.80
N TRP A 64 9.96 1.21 1.35
CA TRP A 64 10.28 1.70 2.69
C TRP A 64 11.60 2.48 2.68
N HIS A 65 11.72 3.46 3.55
CA HIS A 65 12.99 4.09 3.92
C HIS A 65 13.05 4.30 5.43
N ALA A 66 14.23 4.60 5.97
CA ALA A 66 14.39 4.86 7.41
C ALA A 66 13.50 6.00 7.90
N ASP A 67 13.10 5.98 9.17
CA ASP A 67 12.44 7.13 9.80
C ASP A 67 13.46 8.27 10.00
N GLU A 68 13.23 9.39 9.30
CA GLU A 68 14.00 10.63 9.51
C GLU A 68 13.02 11.82 9.55
N GLY A 69 11.88 11.62 10.22
CA GLY A 69 10.78 12.56 10.28
C GLY A 69 9.81 12.46 9.09
N PHE A 70 8.86 13.39 9.03
CA PHE A 70 7.76 13.35 8.07
C PHE A 70 8.23 13.51 6.62
N ARG A 71 8.17 12.42 5.84
CA ARG A 71 8.64 12.37 4.45
C ARG A 71 7.69 11.60 3.53
N ALA A 72 6.39 11.61 3.86
CA ALA A 72 5.30 11.06 3.06
C ALA A 72 5.38 11.39 1.55
N GLY A 73 5.77 12.63 1.20
CA GLY A 73 5.97 13.01 -0.20
C GLY A 73 7.13 12.27 -0.88
N ALA A 74 8.25 12.08 -0.19
CA ALA A 74 9.40 11.35 -0.71
C ALA A 74 9.07 9.87 -0.92
N ILE A 75 8.36 9.24 0.03
CA ILE A 75 8.01 7.82 -0.11
C ILE A 75 6.94 7.56 -1.17
N ARG A 76 5.97 8.47 -1.31
CA ARG A 76 5.02 8.43 -2.43
C ARG A 76 5.74 8.52 -3.78
N ASN A 77 6.68 9.46 -3.92
CA ASN A 77 7.48 9.57 -5.15
C ASN A 77 8.31 8.32 -5.44
N ARG A 78 8.92 7.71 -4.41
CA ARG A 78 9.64 6.44 -4.56
C ARG A 78 8.70 5.30 -4.94
N ALA A 79 7.49 5.26 -4.38
CA ALA A 79 6.48 4.27 -4.74
C ALA A 79 6.01 4.43 -6.20
N ILE A 80 5.80 5.65 -6.69
CA ILE A 80 5.52 5.93 -8.11
C ILE A 80 6.61 5.35 -9.00
N GLN A 81 7.89 5.57 -8.67
CA GLN A 81 9.03 5.03 -9.44
C GLN A 81 9.10 3.50 -9.43
N ASN A 82 8.45 2.84 -8.47
CA ASN A 82 8.37 1.38 -8.37
C ASN A 82 7.08 0.82 -9.00
N SER A 83 6.19 1.67 -9.51
CA SER A 83 4.96 1.29 -10.21
C SER A 83 5.25 0.99 -11.68
N GLY A 84 4.65 -0.08 -12.20
CA GLY A 84 4.62 -0.39 -13.64
C GLY A 84 3.30 -0.01 -14.31
N ALA A 85 2.30 0.39 -13.53
CA ALA A 85 0.97 0.73 -14.01
C ALA A 85 0.90 2.07 -14.75
N ASP A 86 -0.08 2.19 -15.64
CA ASP A 86 -0.40 3.41 -16.40
C ASP A 86 -1.15 4.44 -15.55
N TYR A 87 -1.93 3.96 -14.57
CA TYR A 87 -2.72 4.78 -13.65
C TYR A 87 -2.31 4.52 -12.20
N ILE A 88 -2.27 5.60 -11.41
CA ILE A 88 -1.95 5.55 -9.98
C ILE A 88 -3.08 6.21 -9.20
N VAL A 89 -3.56 5.52 -8.16
CA VAL A 89 -4.49 6.03 -7.16
C VAL A 89 -3.81 6.04 -5.80
N PHE A 90 -3.84 7.17 -5.11
CA PHE A 90 -3.31 7.28 -3.75
C PHE A 90 -4.42 7.09 -2.72
N THR A 91 -4.14 6.31 -1.68
CA THR A 91 -4.96 6.23 -0.47
C THR A 91 -4.07 6.25 0.78
N ASP A 92 -4.68 6.48 1.94
CA ASP A 92 -3.98 6.47 3.22
C ASP A 92 -4.12 5.13 3.94
N GLY A 93 -3.17 4.81 4.82
CA GLY A 93 -3.06 3.57 5.59
C GLY A 93 -4.15 3.38 6.65
N ASP A 94 -5.09 4.32 6.75
CA ASP A 94 -6.26 4.32 7.62
C ASP A 94 -7.59 4.45 6.83
N CYS A 95 -7.55 4.38 5.50
CA CYS A 95 -8.71 4.49 4.62
C CYS A 95 -9.14 3.11 4.09
N ILE A 96 -10.14 2.49 4.73
CA ILE A 96 -10.66 1.18 4.30
C ILE A 96 -11.48 1.36 3.00
N PRO A 97 -11.11 0.69 1.88
CA PRO A 97 -11.85 0.83 0.63
C PRO A 97 -13.20 0.10 0.72
N ALA A 98 -14.25 0.73 0.15
CA ALA A 98 -15.52 0.04 -0.08
C ALA A 98 -15.35 -1.06 -1.15
N PRO A 99 -16.22 -2.09 -1.23
CA PRO A 99 -16.01 -3.23 -2.13
C PRO A 99 -15.94 -2.92 -3.65
N TRP A 100 -16.36 -1.73 -4.08
CA TRP A 100 -16.38 -1.27 -5.47
C TRP A 100 -15.45 -0.06 -5.70
N PHE A 101 -14.51 0.16 -4.78
CA PHE A 101 -13.51 1.20 -4.91
C PHE A 101 -12.62 0.98 -6.13
#